data_AF-A0A427Y8F1-F1
#
_entry.id   AF-A0A427Y8F1-F1
#
_cell.length_a   1.000
_cell.length_b   1.000
_cell.length_c   1.000
_cell.angle_alpha   90.00
_cell.angle_beta   90.00
_cell.angle_gamma   90.00
#
_symmetry.space_group_name_H-M   'P 1'
#
loop_
_entity.id
_entity.type
_entity.pdbx_description
1 polymer ?
#
loop_
_entity_poly.entity_id
_entity_poly.type
_entity_poly.pdbx_seq_one_letter_code
_entity_poly.pdbx_strand_id
1 'polypeptide(L)'
;MSAKPASYSSASSDNDISAKRSSQNMASDAEDYKPSAKKTKNGSPKKTESPKGKRVRVYPNMRATSTRTAQYRIRQEWTDEEERAFLDVMSNALKNSIWQAVKEDGRLTHRGGTGVKAHCTALMNKLKKA
;
A
#
# COMPACT_ATOMS: atom_id res chain seq x y z
N MET A 1 -21.12 -17.29 66.79
CA MET A 1 -22.17 -18.10 66.12
C MET A 1 -23.23 -17.17 65.57
N SER A 2 -23.36 -17.05 64.26
CA SER A 2 -24.57 -16.51 63.60
C SER A 2 -24.60 -16.98 62.16
N ALA A 3 -25.79 -17.39 61.74
CA ALA A 3 -26.08 -18.23 60.59
C ALA A 3 -26.14 -17.47 59.25
N LYS A 4 -26.01 -18.24 58.16
CA LYS A 4 -26.34 -17.84 56.77
C LYS A 4 -27.85 -17.54 56.61
N PRO A 5 -28.29 -16.92 55.51
CA PRO A 5 -28.73 -17.75 54.38
C PRO A 5 -28.38 -17.23 52.97
N ALA A 6 -28.44 -18.17 52.03
CA ALA A 6 -28.25 -18.02 50.60
C ALA A 6 -29.41 -17.26 49.93
N SER A 7 -29.12 -16.57 48.82
CA SER A 7 -30.11 -16.33 47.77
C SER A 7 -29.49 -16.55 46.40
N TYR A 8 -30.21 -17.38 45.64
CA TYR A 8 -29.99 -17.79 44.27
C TYR A 8 -30.84 -16.86 43.40
N SER A 9 -30.31 -16.34 42.30
CA SER A 9 -31.14 -15.73 41.25
C SER A 9 -30.59 -16.11 39.89
N SER A 10 -31.24 -17.13 39.34
CA SER A 10 -31.23 -17.47 37.93
C SER A 10 -31.88 -16.35 37.13
N ALA A 11 -31.17 -15.82 36.16
CA ALA A 11 -31.77 -15.11 35.03
C ALA A 11 -30.89 -15.39 33.81
N SER A 12 -31.22 -16.46 33.09
CA SER A 12 -30.70 -16.67 31.74
C SER A 12 -31.81 -17.21 30.86
N SER A 13 -31.89 -16.59 29.68
CA SER A 13 -32.42 -17.13 28.45
C SER A 13 -33.93 -17.00 28.23
N ASP A 14 -34.35 -15.81 27.80
CA ASP A 14 -35.37 -15.66 26.75
C ASP A 14 -35.04 -14.40 25.96
N ASN A 15 -34.46 -14.57 24.77
CA ASN A 15 -34.45 -13.51 23.77
C ASN A 15 -35.00 -14.09 22.47
N ASP A 16 -36.32 -14.04 22.43
CA ASP A 16 -37.19 -14.24 21.29
C ASP A 16 -37.00 -13.08 20.30
N ILE A 17 -36.37 -13.32 19.15
CA ILE A 17 -36.48 -12.43 17.98
C ILE A 17 -36.69 -13.28 16.73
N SER A 18 -37.97 -13.62 16.51
CA SER A 18 -38.72 -13.23 15.31
C SER A 18 -37.98 -13.36 13.96
N ALA A 19 -38.29 -14.45 13.27
CA ALA A 19 -38.24 -14.52 11.81
C ALA A 19 -39.23 -13.53 11.18
N LYS A 20 -38.80 -12.77 10.15
CA LYS A 20 -39.61 -12.41 8.98
C LYS A 20 -38.76 -11.83 7.84
N ARG A 21 -38.81 -12.54 6.71
CA ARG A 21 -38.42 -12.10 5.36
C ARG A 21 -39.11 -10.78 5.01
N SER A 22 -38.40 -9.89 4.31
CA SER A 22 -39.01 -9.13 3.23
C SER A 22 -37.97 -8.83 2.16
N SER A 23 -38.20 -9.40 0.99
CA SER A 23 -37.53 -9.08 -0.26
C SER A 23 -37.93 -7.68 -0.69
N GLN A 24 -36.96 -6.83 -1.04
CA GLN A 24 -37.24 -5.75 -1.99
C GLN A 24 -36.00 -5.46 -2.83
N ASN A 25 -36.06 -6.03 -4.04
CA ASN A 25 -35.34 -5.55 -5.21
C ASN A 25 -35.78 -4.11 -5.49
N MET A 26 -34.82 -3.19 -5.66
CA MET A 26 -35.01 -1.96 -6.41
C MET A 26 -33.81 -1.78 -7.33
N ALA A 27 -34.05 -2.08 -8.60
CA ALA A 27 -33.21 -1.72 -9.73
C ALA A 27 -33.70 -0.37 -10.25
N SER A 28 -32.82 0.63 -10.25
CA SER A 28 -32.95 1.89 -11.01
C SER A 28 -31.78 2.80 -10.64
N ASP A 29 -30.74 2.89 -11.47
CA ASP A 29 -30.67 3.95 -12.48
C ASP A 29 -29.35 3.85 -13.24
N ALA A 30 -29.46 3.85 -14.57
CA ALA A 30 -28.35 3.73 -15.49
C ALA A 30 -27.95 5.16 -15.88
N GLU A 31 -26.95 5.71 -15.20
CA GLU A 31 -26.34 6.96 -15.65
C GLU A 31 -25.03 6.71 -16.43
N ASP A 32 -25.08 7.25 -17.63
CA ASP A 32 -24.26 7.10 -18.81
C ASP A 32 -22.85 7.70 -18.62
N TYR A 33 -21.88 6.94 -18.11
CA TYR A 33 -20.49 7.40 -18.07
C TYR A 33 -19.71 6.96 -19.32
N LYS A 34 -19.74 7.85 -20.32
CA LYS A 34 -19.03 7.77 -21.60
C LYS A 34 -17.51 7.97 -21.41
N PRO A 35 -16.63 7.01 -21.78
CA PRO A 35 -15.19 7.22 -21.76
C PRO A 35 -14.74 8.15 -22.90
N SER A 36 -14.26 9.35 -22.55
CA SER A 36 -13.69 10.30 -23.51
C SER A 36 -12.30 9.85 -23.95
N ALA A 37 -12.22 9.34 -25.19
CA ALA A 37 -10.99 9.03 -25.89
C ALA A 37 -10.21 10.30 -26.24
N LYS A 38 -9.00 10.46 -25.71
CA LYS A 38 -8.00 11.38 -26.29
C LYS A 38 -6.97 10.60 -27.09
N LYS A 39 -7.14 10.67 -28.41
CA LYS A 39 -6.22 10.18 -29.43
C LYS A 39 -5.62 11.41 -30.11
N THR A 40 -4.35 11.71 -29.89
CA THR A 40 -3.55 12.49 -30.84
C THR A 40 -2.19 11.84 -31.02
N LYS A 41 -2.00 11.33 -32.24
CA LYS A 41 -0.77 10.86 -32.86
C LYS A 41 0.27 11.99 -32.86
N ASN A 42 1.54 11.61 -32.77
CA ASN A 42 2.72 12.16 -33.45
C ASN A 42 3.86 11.23 -32.99
N GLY A 43 4.34 10.26 -33.75
CA GLY A 43 4.94 10.36 -35.08
C GLY A 43 6.33 9.74 -34.94
N SER A 44 6.50 8.48 -35.33
CA SER A 44 7.82 7.83 -35.43
C SER A 44 8.62 8.46 -36.58
N PRO A 45 9.97 8.32 -36.58
CA PRO A 45 10.51 7.27 -37.44
C PRO A 45 11.69 6.46 -36.85
N LYS A 46 11.58 5.15 -37.13
CA LYS A 46 12.56 4.06 -37.39
C LYS A 46 14.09 4.24 -37.20
N LYS A 47 14.65 3.10 -36.72
CA LYS A 47 15.95 2.44 -37.02
C LYS A 47 17.19 3.13 -36.41
N THR A 48 18.16 2.44 -35.81
CA THR A 48 18.88 1.22 -36.23
C THR A 48 19.54 0.51 -35.03
N GLU A 49 19.66 -0.82 -35.13
CA GLU A 49 20.49 -1.67 -34.27
C GLU A 49 22.00 -1.52 -34.54
N SER A 50 22.82 -1.96 -33.56
CA SER A 50 24.25 -2.36 -33.59
C SER A 50 25.24 -1.41 -32.88
N PRO A 51 26.46 -1.86 -32.49
CA PRO A 51 26.82 -3.01 -31.66
C PRO A 51 27.79 -2.64 -30.51
N LYS A 52 28.16 -3.62 -29.67
CA LYS A 52 29.09 -3.55 -28.52
C LYS A 52 30.37 -2.73 -28.76
N GLY A 53 30.64 -1.76 -27.88
CA GLY A 53 31.96 -1.14 -27.72
C GLY A 53 32.38 -1.08 -26.25
N LYS A 54 33.42 -1.84 -25.87
CA LYS A 54 34.07 -1.77 -24.55
C LYS A 54 34.66 -0.35 -24.37
N ARG A 55 34.12 0.45 -23.44
CA ARG A 55 34.77 1.72 -23.06
C ARG A 55 35.89 1.43 -22.06
N VAL A 56 37.12 1.56 -22.53
CA VAL A 56 38.34 1.65 -21.71
C VAL A 56 38.17 2.82 -20.73
N ARG A 57 38.34 2.54 -19.44
CA ARG A 57 38.29 3.53 -18.36
C ARG A 57 39.62 4.30 -18.33
N VAL A 58 39.67 5.44 -19.01
CA VAL A 58 40.79 6.39 -18.88
C VAL A 58 40.52 7.25 -17.64
N TYR A 59 41.37 7.15 -16.62
CA TYR A 59 41.34 8.07 -15.48
C TYR A 59 42.10 9.36 -15.86
N PRO A 60 41.49 10.56 -15.78
CA PRO A 60 42.26 11.79 -15.86
C PRO A 60 42.97 12.04 -14.52
N ASN A 61 44.30 11.98 -14.56
CA ASN A 61 45.19 12.52 -13.54
C ASN A 61 44.97 14.05 -13.48
N MET A 62 44.25 14.53 -12.47
CA MET A 62 44.02 15.97 -12.28
C MET A 62 44.60 16.41 -10.93
N ARG A 63 45.76 17.08 -11.04
CA ARG A 63 46.38 17.91 -10.01
C ARG A 63 45.36 18.85 -9.38
N ALA A 64 45.24 18.78 -8.06
CA ALA A 64 44.32 19.58 -7.26
C ALA A 64 44.65 21.08 -7.36
N THR A 65 43.71 21.88 -7.86
CA THR A 65 43.64 23.32 -7.60
C THR A 65 42.32 23.58 -6.88
N SER A 66 42.45 23.99 -5.61
CA SER A 66 41.35 24.31 -4.71
C SER A 66 40.57 25.50 -5.25
N THR A 67 39.49 25.21 -5.95
CA THR A 67 38.36 26.13 -6.08
C THR A 67 37.31 25.62 -5.11
N ARG A 68 36.57 26.54 -4.46
CA ARG A 68 35.42 26.24 -3.60
C ARG A 68 34.34 25.61 -4.48
N THR A 69 34.54 24.34 -4.81
CA THR A 69 33.68 23.57 -5.68
C THR A 69 32.36 23.44 -4.96
N ALA A 70 31.30 24.01 -5.57
CA ALA A 70 29.95 23.60 -5.23
C ALA A 70 29.96 22.07 -5.35
N GLN A 71 29.93 21.40 -4.20
CA GLN A 71 29.92 19.95 -4.13
C GLN A 71 28.65 19.55 -4.87
N TYR A 72 28.76 19.22 -6.15
CA TYR A 72 27.66 18.64 -6.90
C TYR A 72 27.31 17.40 -6.09
N ARG A 73 26.18 17.45 -5.38
CA ARG A 73 25.66 16.29 -4.67
C ARG A 73 25.37 15.29 -5.77
N ILE A 74 26.30 14.36 -5.98
CA ILE A 74 26.11 13.25 -6.90
C ILE A 74 24.84 12.58 -6.42
N ARG A 75 23.80 12.57 -7.27
CA ARG A 75 22.56 11.87 -6.94
C ARG A 75 22.92 10.40 -6.87
N GLN A 76 22.82 9.82 -5.69
CA GLN A 76 23.00 8.40 -5.53
C GLN A 76 21.83 7.68 -6.18
N GLU A 77 22.15 6.69 -7.02
CA GLU A 77 21.17 5.77 -7.56
C GLU A 77 20.79 4.78 -6.46
N TRP A 78 19.51 4.40 -6.41
CA TRP A 78 19.05 3.38 -5.48
C TRP A 78 19.62 2.04 -5.87
N THR A 79 20.29 1.39 -4.93
CA THR A 79 20.73 0.00 -5.08
C THR A 79 19.62 -0.97 -4.70
N ASP A 80 19.65 -2.18 -5.28
CA ASP A 80 18.69 -3.24 -4.96
C ASP A 80 18.69 -3.59 -3.45
N GLU A 81 19.85 -3.46 -2.78
CA GLU A 81 19.99 -3.70 -1.34
C GLU A 81 19.27 -2.63 -0.52
N GLU A 82 19.44 -1.36 -0.88
CA GLU A 82 18.72 -0.24 -0.26
C GLU A 82 17.23 -0.32 -0.50
N GLU A 83 16.81 -0.69 -1.71
CA GLU A 83 15.40 -0.86 -2.04
C GLU A 83 14.75 -1.97 -1.21
N ARG A 84 15.44 -3.11 -1.04
CA ARG A 84 14.97 -4.18 -0.13
C ARG A 84 14.86 -3.70 1.32
N ALA A 85 15.88 -3.01 1.82
CA ALA A 85 15.87 -2.46 3.18
C ALA A 85 14.73 -1.46 3.37
N PHE A 86 14.50 -0.59 2.39
CA PHE A 86 13.43 0.38 2.40
C PHE A 86 12.05 -0.29 2.41
N LEU A 87 11.84 -1.32 1.58
CA LEU A 87 10.59 -2.09 1.55
C LEU A 87 10.33 -2.79 2.90
N ASP A 88 11.35 -3.27 3.59
CA ASP A 88 11.22 -3.88 4.92
C ASP A 88 10.80 -2.86 5.99
N VAL A 89 11.46 -1.70 6.02
CA VAL A 89 11.11 -0.61 6.93
C VAL A 89 9.67 -0.14 6.68
N MET A 90 9.30 0.05 5.41
CA MET A 90 7.94 0.45 5.02
C MET A 90 6.89 -0.59 5.43
N SER A 91 7.15 -1.88 5.19
CA SER A 91 6.26 -2.97 5.61
C SER A 91 6.03 -2.95 7.11
N ASN A 92 7.08 -2.75 7.91
CA ASN A 92 6.98 -2.75 9.37
C ASN A 92 6.21 -1.52 9.88
N ALA A 93 6.51 -0.33 9.34
CA ALA A 93 5.81 0.90 9.69
C ALA A 93 4.30 0.77 9.40
N LEU A 94 3.94 0.33 8.19
CA LEU A 94 2.54 0.21 7.78
C LEU A 94 1.78 -0.83 8.61
N LYS A 95 2.36 -2.01 8.88
CA LYS A 95 1.68 -3.04 9.68
C LYS A 95 1.31 -2.55 11.08
N ASN A 96 2.10 -1.64 11.64
CA ASN A 96 1.91 -1.10 12.99
C ASN A 96 0.88 0.04 13.01
N SER A 97 0.89 0.94 12.04
CA SER A 97 0.07 2.16 12.06
C SER A 97 -1.19 2.11 11.19
N ILE A 98 -1.25 1.26 10.15
CA ILE A 98 -2.29 1.36 9.12
C ILE A 98 -3.70 1.15 9.66
N TRP A 99 -3.86 0.30 10.68
CA TRP A 99 -5.18 0.06 11.26
C TRP A 99 -5.69 1.26 12.07
N GLN A 100 -4.80 2.00 12.74
CA GLN A 100 -5.18 3.21 13.45
C GLN A 100 -5.62 4.29 12.46
N ALA A 101 -4.83 4.52 11.40
CA ALA A 101 -5.18 5.46 10.34
C ALA A 101 -6.53 5.11 9.66
N VAL A 102 -6.79 3.82 9.41
CA VAL A 102 -8.06 3.36 8.82
C VAL A 102 -9.24 3.55 9.79
N LYS A 103 -9.03 3.40 11.10
CA LYS A 103 -10.06 3.67 12.10
C LYS A 103 -10.42 5.14 12.15
N GLU A 104 -9.42 6.02 12.06
CA GLU A 104 -9.62 7.47 12.04
C GLU A 104 -10.37 7.93 10.78
N ASP A 105 -10.04 7.37 9.61
CA ASP A 105 -10.74 7.68 8.35
C ASP A 105 -12.15 7.07 8.27
N GLY A 106 -12.39 5.94 8.96
CA GLY A 106 -13.71 5.33 9.07
C GLY A 106 -14.16 4.50 7.84
N ARG A 107 -13.65 4.78 6.63
CA ARG A 107 -14.15 4.19 5.37
C ARG A 107 -13.97 2.66 5.28
N LEU A 108 -12.87 2.13 5.82
CA LEU A 108 -12.54 0.70 5.74
C LEU A 108 -12.74 -0.04 7.08
N THR A 109 -13.42 0.57 8.05
CA THR A 109 -13.64 -0.04 9.38
C THR A 109 -14.39 -1.38 9.30
N HIS A 110 -15.31 -1.53 8.34
CA HIS A 110 -16.07 -2.76 8.10
C HIS A 110 -15.22 -3.99 7.74
N ARG A 111 -13.97 -3.82 7.28
CA ARG A 111 -13.06 -4.95 6.95
C ARG A 111 -12.35 -5.53 8.17
N GLY A 112 -12.34 -4.81 9.29
CA GLY A 112 -11.60 -5.18 10.49
C GLY A 112 -10.08 -5.08 10.34
N GLY A 113 -9.37 -4.98 11.47
CA GLY A 113 -7.92 -4.78 11.48
C GLY A 113 -7.14 -5.93 10.84
N THR A 114 -7.61 -7.16 10.98
CA THR A 114 -6.98 -8.34 10.38
C THR A 114 -7.04 -8.28 8.85
N GLY A 115 -8.20 -7.91 8.28
CA GLY A 115 -8.38 -7.79 6.83
C GLY A 115 -7.48 -6.72 6.22
N VAL A 116 -7.38 -5.56 6.88
CA VAL A 116 -6.52 -4.45 6.44
C VAL A 116 -5.03 -4.85 6.49
N LYS A 117 -4.58 -5.48 7.59
CA LYS A 117 -3.19 -5.96 7.71
C LYS A 117 -2.84 -7.04 6.69
N ALA A 118 -3.75 -7.98 6.44
CA ALA A 118 -3.56 -9.02 5.42
C ALA A 118 -3.44 -8.40 4.02
N HIS A 119 -4.30 -7.44 3.69
CA HIS A 119 -4.25 -6.72 2.41
C HIS A 119 -2.93 -5.94 2.25
N CYS A 120 -2.50 -5.22 3.29
CA CYS A 120 -1.22 -4.51 3.28
C CYS A 120 -0.04 -5.48 3.04
N THR A 121 -0.06 -6.64 3.69
CA THR A 121 0.99 -7.67 3.51
C THR A 121 1.01 -8.21 2.08
N ALA A 122 -0.16 -8.50 1.51
CA ALA A 122 -0.27 -8.95 0.13
C ALA A 122 0.25 -7.90 -0.87
N LEU A 123 -0.01 -6.61 -0.62
CA LEU A 123 0.50 -5.50 -1.44
C LEU A 123 2.03 -5.40 -1.37
N MET A 124 2.61 -5.47 -0.17
CA MET A 124 4.07 -5.45 0.02
C MET A 124 4.75 -6.65 -0.67
N ASN A 125 4.13 -7.83 -0.61
CA ASN A 125 4.65 -9.02 -1.29
C ASN A 125 4.61 -8.90 -2.82
N LYS A 126 3.69 -8.11 -3.39
CA LYS A 126 3.69 -7.82 -4.83
C LYS A 126 4.83 -6.88 -5.21
N LEU A 127 5.08 -5.85 -4.39
CA LEU A 127 6.18 -4.91 -4.61
C LEU A 127 7.56 -5.59 -4.53
N LYS A 128 7.74 -6.56 -3.62
CA LYS A 128 8.99 -7.32 -3.50
C LYS A 128 9.26 -8.32 -4.64
N LYS A 129 8.26 -8.60 -5.47
CA LYS A 129 8.35 -9.57 -6.58
C LYS A 129 8.52 -8.89 -7.94
N ALA A 130 8.24 -7.58 -8.02
CA ALA A 130 8.47 -6.77 -9.21
C ALA A 130 9.98 -6.54 -9.37
#